data_AF-A0A438WRF7-F1
#
_entry.id   AF-A0A438WRF7-F1
#
_cell.length_a   1.000
_cell.length_b   1.000
_cell.length_c   1.000
_cell.angle_alpha   90.00
_cell.angle_beta   90.00
_cell.angle_gamma   90.00
#
_symmetry.space_group_name_H-M   'P 1'
#
loop_
_entity.id
_entity.type
_entity.pdbx_description
1 polymer ?
#
loop_
_entity_poly.entity_id
_entity_poly.type
_entity_poly.pdbx_seq_one_letter_code
_entity_poly.pdbx_strand_id
1 'polypeptide(L)'
;AKPQAAYMYGTKNVNMGVDVEAIERVHDEFVFARYTKANYENTYYDTEFSHLKEASAYFPDIDEASLFTDLQDYFNSWKELSKNAKDSAQKQALAQKTEALTHNIKDTRERLTTLQHKASEELKSVIKEVNSLGSQIAEINKRIKEVENNKSLKHANELRDKRDELEFHLRELLGGNVFKSSIKTHSLTDKDSADFDESYNL
;
A
#
# COMPACT_ATOMS: atom_id res chain seq x y z
N ALA A 1 17.17 -11.52 -36.56
CA ALA A 1 17.57 -12.13 -37.85
C ALA A 1 16.55 -13.21 -38.21
N LYS A 2 16.12 -13.32 -39.47
CA LYS A 2 15.22 -14.42 -39.89
C LYS A 2 16.05 -15.71 -40.05
N PRO A 3 15.58 -16.88 -39.57
CA PRO A 3 16.32 -18.13 -39.73
C PRO A 3 16.37 -18.55 -41.21
N GLN A 4 17.55 -18.96 -41.69
CA GLN A 4 17.75 -19.55 -43.01
C GLN A 4 17.68 -21.08 -42.94
N ALA A 5 17.18 -21.69 -44.02
CA ALA A 5 17.02 -23.15 -44.13
C ALA A 5 18.38 -23.87 -44.19
N ALA A 6 18.43 -25.09 -43.64
CA ALA A 6 19.64 -25.91 -43.55
C ALA A 6 20.27 -26.21 -44.91
N TYR A 7 21.60 -26.10 -45.00
CA TYR A 7 22.38 -26.43 -46.20
C TYR A 7 22.99 -27.83 -46.05
N MET A 8 22.74 -28.71 -47.03
CA MET A 8 23.25 -30.09 -47.04
C MET A 8 24.68 -30.13 -47.59
N TYR A 9 25.64 -30.60 -46.80
CA TYR A 9 26.98 -30.98 -47.28
C TYR A 9 27.23 -32.46 -46.99
N GLY A 10 26.96 -33.31 -47.99
CA GLY A 10 27.03 -34.77 -47.84
C GLY A 10 25.91 -35.34 -46.95
N THR A 11 26.20 -36.39 -46.17
CA THR A 11 25.23 -37.07 -45.28
C THR A 11 25.06 -36.40 -43.91
N LYS A 12 25.64 -35.21 -43.71
CA LYS A 12 25.54 -34.46 -42.45
C LYS A 12 24.71 -33.20 -42.67
N ASN A 13 23.62 -33.09 -41.90
CA ASN A 13 22.86 -31.85 -41.78
C ASN A 13 23.73 -30.83 -41.04
N VAL A 14 24.26 -29.83 -41.76
CA VAL A 14 24.90 -28.67 -41.12
C VAL A 14 23.82 -27.64 -40.89
N ASN A 15 23.32 -27.58 -39.66
CA ASN A 15 22.32 -26.60 -39.27
C ASN A 15 23.03 -25.23 -39.14
N MET A 16 22.89 -24.37 -40.15
CA MET A 16 23.48 -23.01 -40.18
C MET A 16 22.53 -21.96 -39.57
N GLY A 17 21.68 -22.38 -38.63
CA GLY A 17 20.74 -21.51 -37.94
C GLY A 17 21.35 -20.79 -36.74
N VAL A 18 20.68 -19.74 -36.27
CA VAL A 18 20.90 -19.18 -34.95
C VAL A 18 20.16 -20.07 -33.95
N ASP A 19 20.89 -20.72 -33.04
CA ASP A 19 20.30 -21.48 -31.93
C ASP A 19 20.16 -20.55 -30.72
N VAL A 20 18.95 -20.45 -30.15
CA VAL A 20 18.70 -19.62 -28.97
C VAL A 20 18.93 -20.49 -27.75
N GLU A 21 20.12 -20.39 -27.17
CA GLU A 21 20.53 -21.19 -26.02
C GLU A 21 19.76 -20.80 -24.75
N ALA A 22 19.50 -19.50 -24.54
CA ALA A 22 18.71 -18.99 -23.43
C ALA A 22 18.08 -17.63 -23.76
N ILE A 23 16.95 -17.33 -23.12
CA ILE A 23 16.37 -15.99 -23.05
C ILE A 23 16.62 -15.47 -21.63
N GLU A 24 17.29 -14.32 -21.52
CA GLU A 24 17.52 -13.66 -20.24
C GLU A 24 16.73 -12.34 -20.15
N ARG A 25 16.33 -11.98 -18.93
CA ARG A 25 15.65 -10.71 -18.66
C ARG A 25 16.70 -9.60 -18.51
N VAL A 26 16.48 -8.48 -19.21
CA VAL A 26 17.21 -7.22 -18.96
C VAL A 26 16.31 -6.34 -18.11
N HIS A 27 16.66 -6.15 -16.84
CA HIS A 27 15.89 -5.34 -15.90
C HIS A 27 16.82 -4.44 -15.10
N ASP A 28 16.52 -3.14 -15.07
CA ASP A 28 17.26 -2.15 -14.28
C ASP A 28 16.60 -1.99 -12.90
N GLU A 29 17.17 -2.67 -11.90
CA GLU A 29 16.70 -2.61 -10.51
C GLU A 29 16.78 -1.20 -9.92
N PHE A 30 17.71 -0.35 -10.36
CA PHE A 30 17.84 1.02 -9.84
C PHE A 30 16.70 1.91 -10.34
N VAL A 31 16.39 1.84 -11.64
CA VAL A 31 15.24 2.55 -12.22
C VAL A 31 13.94 2.06 -11.60
N PHE A 32 13.77 0.74 -11.45
CA PHE A 32 12.59 0.16 -10.81
C PHE A 32 12.44 0.60 -9.34
N ALA A 33 13.52 0.61 -8.56
CA ALA A 33 13.51 1.09 -7.19
C ALA A 33 13.12 2.57 -7.09
N ARG A 34 13.66 3.43 -7.97
CA ARG A 34 13.28 4.85 -8.00
C ARG A 34 11.83 5.07 -8.39
N TYR A 35 11.36 4.35 -9.40
CA TYR A 35 9.98 4.44 -9.87
C TYR A 35 8.99 4.01 -8.80
N THR A 36 9.21 2.84 -8.19
CA THR A 36 8.35 2.33 -7.10
C THR A 36 8.32 3.27 -5.89
N LYS A 37 9.46 3.88 -5.52
CA LYS A 37 9.52 4.87 -4.45
C LYS A 37 8.69 6.13 -4.77
N ALA A 38 8.85 6.67 -5.97
CA ALA A 38 8.10 7.86 -6.39
C ALA A 38 6.59 7.57 -6.45
N ASN A 39 6.19 6.38 -6.90
CA ASN A 39 4.78 6.00 -6.93
C ASN A 39 4.20 5.89 -5.53
N TYR A 40 4.92 5.28 -4.58
CA TYR A 40 4.51 5.22 -3.18
C TYR A 40 4.31 6.62 -2.58
N GLU A 41 5.28 7.53 -2.76
CA GLU A 41 5.18 8.90 -2.27
C GLU A 41 3.96 9.62 -2.87
N ASN A 42 3.71 9.45 -4.17
CA ASN A 42 2.54 10.00 -4.83
C ASN A 42 1.23 9.46 -4.26
N THR A 43 1.09 8.14 -4.12
CA THR A 43 -0.12 7.51 -3.57
C THR A 43 -0.37 7.94 -2.12
N TYR A 44 0.69 8.08 -1.31
CA TYR A 44 0.60 8.58 0.06
C TYR A 44 -0.01 9.99 0.10
N TYR A 45 0.57 10.93 -0.65
CA TYR A 45 0.10 12.32 -0.65
C TYR A 45 -1.28 12.48 -1.29
N ASP A 46 -1.60 11.71 -2.33
CA ASP A 46 -2.93 11.75 -2.96
C ASP A 46 -4.02 11.23 -2.02
N THR A 47 -3.73 10.18 -1.26
CA THR A 47 -4.63 9.64 -0.22
C THR A 47 -4.82 10.65 0.90
N GLU A 48 -3.72 11.20 1.44
CA GLU A 48 -3.76 12.21 2.50
C GLU A 48 -4.56 13.45 2.06
N PHE A 49 -4.26 13.97 0.87
CA PHE A 49 -4.97 15.11 0.29
C PHE A 49 -6.47 14.84 0.14
N SER A 50 -6.84 13.65 -0.35
CA SER A 50 -8.24 13.27 -0.54
C SER A 50 -9.01 13.23 0.78
N HIS A 51 -8.44 12.65 1.84
CA HIS A 51 -9.06 12.64 3.17
C HIS A 51 -9.13 14.03 3.80
N LEU A 52 -8.07 14.85 3.67
CA LEU A 52 -8.07 16.23 4.17
C LEU A 52 -9.09 17.10 3.43
N LYS A 53 -9.27 16.90 2.13
CA LYS A 53 -10.27 17.60 1.32
C LYS A 53 -11.70 17.20 1.70
N GLU A 54 -11.94 15.92 2.02
CA GLU A 54 -13.23 15.48 2.53
C GLU A 54 -13.51 16.07 3.93
N ALA A 55 -12.50 16.08 4.80
CA ALA A 55 -12.60 16.69 6.13
C ALA A 55 -12.85 18.21 6.07
N SER A 56 -12.18 18.93 5.17
CA SER A 56 -12.36 20.39 5.03
C SER A 56 -13.76 20.76 4.55
N ALA A 57 -14.41 19.90 3.76
CA ALA A 57 -15.79 20.11 3.32
C ALA A 57 -16.80 20.10 4.49
N TYR A 58 -16.44 19.56 5.66
CA TYR A 58 -17.26 19.64 6.87
C TYR A 58 -17.13 20.97 7.61
N PHE A 59 -16.18 21.82 7.21
CA PHE A 59 -16.00 23.18 7.69
C PHE A 59 -16.27 24.15 6.55
N PRO A 60 -17.55 24.36 6.16
CA PRO A 60 -17.87 25.32 5.11
C PRO A 60 -17.52 26.74 5.57
N ASP A 61 -16.66 27.43 4.82
CA ASP A 61 -16.30 28.84 4.99
C ASP A 61 -17.45 29.81 4.60
N ILE A 62 -18.69 29.34 4.52
CA ILE A 62 -19.83 30.18 4.13
C ILE A 62 -20.28 30.96 5.37
N ASP A 63 -20.12 32.28 5.34
CA ASP A 63 -20.39 33.24 6.43
C ASP A 63 -21.76 33.08 7.11
N GLU A 64 -22.74 32.45 6.46
CA GLU A 64 -24.11 32.32 6.98
C GLU A 64 -24.41 30.99 7.69
N ALA A 65 -23.57 29.96 7.55
CA ALA A 65 -23.82 28.62 8.10
C ALA A 65 -22.54 27.94 8.63
N SER A 66 -21.61 28.74 9.15
CA SER A 66 -20.36 28.26 9.72
C SER A 66 -20.44 28.15 11.26
N LEU A 67 -19.61 27.28 11.83
CA LEU A 67 -19.44 27.18 13.28
C LEU A 67 -18.99 28.52 13.91
N PHE A 68 -18.26 29.34 13.14
CA PHE A 68 -17.87 30.68 13.57
C PHE A 68 -19.09 31.59 13.73
N THR A 69 -20.02 31.55 12.79
CA THR A 69 -21.29 32.30 12.83
C THR A 69 -22.14 31.88 14.03
N ASP A 70 -22.23 30.57 14.30
CA ASP A 70 -22.96 30.06 15.48
C ASP A 70 -22.34 30.55 16.79
N LEU A 71 -21.01 30.57 16.89
CA LEU A 71 -20.30 31.09 18.05
C LEU A 71 -20.54 32.58 18.22
N GLN A 72 -20.49 33.35 17.13
CA GLN A 72 -20.75 34.78 17.14
C GLN A 72 -22.18 35.07 17.61
N ASP A 73 -23.17 34.35 17.08
CA ASP A 73 -24.58 34.45 17.46
C ASP A 73 -24.81 34.09 18.92
N TYR A 74 -24.18 33.02 19.41
CA TYR A 74 -24.24 32.62 20.82
C TYR A 74 -23.75 33.73 21.75
N PHE A 75 -22.57 34.32 21.47
CA PHE A 75 -22.04 35.41 22.28
C PHE A 75 -22.84 36.71 22.15
N ASN A 76 -23.39 36.99 20.96
CA ASN A 76 -24.30 38.11 20.75
C ASN A 76 -25.59 37.95 21.58
N SER A 77 -26.19 36.76 21.63
CA SER A 77 -27.35 36.49 22.48
C SER A 77 -27.04 36.64 23.97
N TRP A 78 -25.85 36.24 24.43
CA TRP A 78 -25.40 36.54 25.80
C TRP A 78 -25.31 38.03 26.08
N LYS A 79 -24.74 38.80 25.14
CA LYS A 79 -24.65 40.25 25.24
C LYS A 79 -26.02 40.91 25.32
N GLU A 80 -26.99 40.49 24.50
CA GLU A 80 -28.36 41.01 24.56
C GLU A 80 -29.05 40.66 25.88
N LEU A 81 -28.91 39.41 26.36
CA LEU A 81 -29.47 39.01 27.65
C LEU A 81 -28.86 39.81 28.82
N SER A 82 -27.57 40.17 28.75
CA SER A 82 -26.92 40.98 29.78
C SER A 82 -27.51 42.38 29.93
N LYS A 83 -28.10 42.94 28.87
CA LYS A 83 -28.77 44.25 28.92
C LYS A 83 -30.05 44.20 29.75
N ASN A 84 -30.75 43.06 29.76
CA ASN A 84 -31.94 42.83 30.57
C ASN A 84 -32.15 41.34 30.89
N ALA A 85 -31.55 40.86 31.98
CA ALA A 85 -31.56 39.45 32.37
C ALA A 85 -32.95 38.89 32.77
N LYS A 86 -33.98 39.74 32.92
CA LYS A 86 -35.34 39.32 33.24
C LYS A 86 -36.22 39.09 32.01
N ASP A 87 -35.77 39.52 30.83
CA ASP A 87 -36.51 39.38 29.58
C ASP A 87 -36.59 37.89 29.16
N SER A 88 -37.81 37.34 29.13
CA SER A 88 -38.05 35.95 28.74
C SER A 88 -37.80 35.71 27.26
N ALA A 89 -38.02 36.71 26.39
CA ALA A 89 -37.75 36.58 24.96
C ALA A 89 -36.25 36.44 24.69
N GLN A 90 -35.42 37.22 25.41
CA GLN A 90 -33.95 37.12 25.30
C GLN A 90 -33.42 35.78 25.81
N LYS A 91 -34.01 35.23 26.87
CA LYS A 91 -33.66 33.87 27.36
C LYS A 91 -34.00 32.80 26.32
N GLN A 92 -35.16 32.90 25.67
CA GLN A 92 -35.57 31.98 24.63
C GLN A 92 -34.63 32.07 23.41
N ALA A 93 -34.26 33.28 23.00
CA ALA A 93 -33.31 33.49 21.91
C ALA A 93 -31.94 32.87 22.22
N LEU A 94 -31.41 33.08 23.43
CA LEU A 94 -30.16 32.45 23.87
C LEU A 94 -30.24 30.92 23.85
N ALA A 95 -31.34 30.34 24.32
CA ALA A 95 -31.54 28.89 24.30
C ALA A 95 -31.52 28.34 22.86
N GLN A 96 -32.20 29.00 21.92
CA GLN A 96 -32.21 28.62 20.51
C GLN A 96 -30.82 28.72 19.86
N LYS A 97 -30.07 29.80 20.12
CA LYS A 97 -28.69 29.94 19.61
C LYS A 97 -27.73 28.91 20.21
N THR A 98 -27.92 28.56 21.48
CA THR A 98 -27.15 27.49 22.13
C THR A 98 -27.48 26.12 21.52
N GLU A 99 -28.76 25.84 21.25
CA GLU A 99 -29.18 24.60 20.61
C GLU A 99 -28.57 24.47 19.21
N ALA A 100 -28.64 25.52 18.38
CA ALA A 100 -28.02 25.54 17.05
C ALA A 100 -26.51 25.28 17.11
N LEU A 101 -25.78 26.01 17.96
CA LEU A 101 -24.33 25.82 18.13
C LEU A 101 -23.99 24.39 18.54
N THR A 102 -24.67 23.85 19.56
CA THR A 102 -24.39 22.50 20.05
C THR A 102 -24.77 21.42 19.04
N HIS A 103 -25.83 21.64 18.26
CA HIS A 103 -26.21 20.74 17.16
C HIS A 103 -25.12 20.70 16.09
N ASN A 104 -24.66 21.87 15.62
CA ASN A 104 -23.66 21.95 14.55
C ASN A 104 -22.29 21.40 14.98
N ILE A 105 -21.89 21.59 16.25
CA ILE A 105 -20.68 20.95 16.82
C ILE A 105 -20.82 19.41 16.80
N LYS A 106 -21.97 18.88 17.21
CA LYS A 106 -22.21 17.43 17.25
C LYS A 106 -22.23 16.84 15.85
N ASP A 107 -22.95 17.46 14.91
CA ASP A 107 -23.02 17.02 13.52
C ASP A 107 -21.62 17.01 12.86
N THR A 108 -20.84 18.08 13.02
CA THR A 108 -19.46 18.14 12.52
C THR A 108 -18.59 17.02 13.10
N ARG A 109 -18.69 16.78 14.41
CA ARG A 109 -17.97 15.69 15.07
C ARG A 109 -18.40 14.31 14.55
N GLU A 110 -19.69 14.09 14.35
CA GLU A 110 -20.22 12.83 13.83
C GLU A 110 -19.70 12.56 12.42
N ARG A 111 -19.70 13.56 11.54
CA ARG A 111 -19.12 13.46 10.19
C ARG A 111 -17.64 13.11 10.20
N LEU A 112 -16.84 13.75 11.07
CA LEU A 112 -15.42 13.43 11.23
C LEU A 112 -15.21 12.01 11.76
N THR A 113 -16.03 11.57 12.71
CA THR A 113 -16.02 10.18 13.21
C THR A 113 -16.35 9.18 12.10
N THR A 114 -17.35 9.49 11.26
CA THR A 114 -17.71 8.66 10.11
C THR A 114 -16.57 8.58 9.08
N LEU A 115 -15.89 9.70 8.79
CA LEU A 115 -14.72 9.73 7.91
C LEU A 115 -13.59 8.86 8.47
N GLN A 116 -13.32 8.93 9.77
CA GLN A 116 -12.34 8.07 10.43
C GLN A 116 -12.69 6.57 10.31
N HIS A 117 -13.97 6.22 10.49
CA HIS A 117 -14.42 4.84 10.34
C HIS A 117 -14.28 4.35 8.89
N LYS A 118 -14.63 5.18 7.91
CA LYS A 118 -14.44 4.89 6.49
C LYS A 118 -12.97 4.61 6.16
N ALA A 119 -12.05 5.50 6.58
CA ALA A 119 -10.62 5.30 6.41
C ALA A 119 -10.12 4.01 7.09
N SER A 120 -10.69 3.63 8.24
CA SER A 120 -10.37 2.39 8.94
C SER A 120 -10.84 1.14 8.18
N GLU A 121 -12.00 1.19 7.51
CA GLU A 121 -12.48 0.09 6.66
C GLU A 121 -11.67 -0.01 5.36
N GLU A 122 -11.30 1.11 4.75
CA GLU A 122 -10.38 1.16 3.61
C GLU A 122 -9.04 0.49 3.98
N LEU A 123 -8.46 0.83 5.14
CA LEU A 123 -7.24 0.19 5.64
C LEU A 123 -7.38 -1.32 5.81
N LYS A 124 -8.52 -1.81 6.34
CA LYS A 124 -8.77 -3.26 6.45
C LYS A 124 -8.79 -3.94 5.08
N SER A 125 -9.35 -3.27 4.06
CA SER A 125 -9.33 -3.79 2.68
C SER A 125 -7.90 -3.87 2.14
N VAL A 126 -7.12 -2.80 2.32
CA VAL A 126 -5.70 -2.76 1.92
C VAL A 126 -4.91 -3.88 2.59
N ILE A 127 -5.11 -4.13 3.89
CA ILE A 127 -4.43 -5.23 4.60
C ILE A 127 -4.78 -6.60 4.01
N LYS A 128 -6.04 -6.83 3.63
CA LYS A 128 -6.44 -8.09 2.97
C LYS A 128 -5.76 -8.26 1.63
N GLU A 129 -5.68 -7.19 0.86
CA GLU A 129 -5.00 -7.17 -0.44
C GLU A 129 -3.50 -7.44 -0.32
N VAL A 130 -2.83 -6.77 0.63
CA VAL A 130 -1.43 -7.01 1.00
C VAL A 130 -1.18 -8.49 1.30
N ASN A 131 -2.01 -9.10 2.15
CA ASN A 131 -1.86 -10.51 2.51
C ASN A 131 -2.08 -11.45 1.32
N SER A 132 -3.02 -11.10 0.43
CA SER A 132 -3.25 -11.83 -0.83
C SER A 132 -2.04 -11.76 -1.75
N LEU A 133 -1.49 -10.55 -1.98
CA LEU A 133 -0.30 -10.34 -2.80
C LEU A 133 0.91 -11.08 -2.22
N GLY A 134 1.13 -11.00 -0.91
CA GLY A 134 2.20 -11.73 -0.22
C GLY A 134 2.08 -13.25 -0.41
N SER A 135 0.86 -13.80 -0.36
CA SER A 135 0.61 -15.22 -0.60
C SER A 135 0.89 -15.63 -2.06
N GLN A 136 0.50 -14.79 -3.02
CA GLN A 136 0.79 -15.02 -4.44
C GLN A 136 2.28 -14.93 -4.75
N ILE A 137 3.00 -13.97 -4.18
CA ILE A 137 4.46 -13.84 -4.31
C ILE A 137 5.16 -15.07 -3.73
N ALA A 138 4.71 -15.57 -2.57
CA ALA A 138 5.26 -16.78 -1.96
C ALA A 138 5.07 -18.02 -2.86
N GLU A 139 3.90 -18.17 -3.47
CA GLU A 139 3.61 -19.25 -4.42
C GLU A 139 4.46 -19.15 -5.69
N ILE A 140 4.60 -17.95 -6.27
CA ILE A 140 5.48 -17.72 -7.43
C ILE A 140 6.93 -18.07 -7.08
N ASN A 141 7.41 -17.68 -5.89
CA ASN A 141 8.78 -18.00 -5.45
C ASN A 141 9.02 -19.52 -5.35
N LYS A 142 8.00 -20.33 -5.01
CA LYS A 142 8.11 -21.80 -5.04
C LYS A 142 8.22 -22.31 -6.47
N ARG A 143 7.33 -21.88 -7.37
CA ARG A 143 7.33 -22.29 -8.78
C ARG A 143 8.61 -21.90 -9.51
N ILE A 144 9.15 -20.71 -9.24
CA ILE A 144 10.45 -20.27 -9.78
C ILE A 144 11.54 -21.29 -9.43
N LYS A 145 11.60 -21.74 -8.17
CA LYS A 145 12.59 -22.75 -7.73
C LYS A 145 12.41 -24.11 -8.40
N GLU A 146 11.18 -24.50 -8.72
CA GLU A 146 10.88 -25.76 -9.41
C GLU A 146 11.25 -25.73 -10.89
N VAL A 147 11.05 -24.59 -11.56
CA VAL A 147 11.29 -24.41 -12.99
C VAL A 147 12.76 -24.11 -13.30
N GLU A 148 13.45 -23.40 -12.41
CA GLU A 148 14.84 -23.00 -12.63
C GLU A 148 15.80 -24.19 -12.54
N ASN A 149 16.48 -24.45 -13.65
CA ASN A 149 17.56 -25.42 -13.70
C ASN A 149 18.78 -24.81 -14.39
N ASN A 150 19.76 -24.43 -13.55
CA ASN A 150 21.01 -23.81 -13.99
C ASN A 150 21.85 -24.72 -14.91
N LYS A 151 21.63 -26.05 -14.89
CA LYS A 151 22.36 -26.99 -15.76
C LYS A 151 21.75 -27.09 -17.16
N SER A 152 20.49 -26.69 -17.33
CA SER A 152 19.79 -26.74 -18.63
C SER A 152 19.41 -25.35 -19.15
N LEU A 153 19.97 -24.27 -18.56
CA LEU A 153 19.71 -22.87 -18.90
C LEU A 153 18.21 -22.51 -19.00
N LYS A 154 17.38 -23.21 -18.21
CA LYS A 154 15.93 -22.95 -18.16
C LYS A 154 15.65 -21.88 -17.12
N HIS A 155 15.20 -20.72 -17.58
CA HIS A 155 14.84 -19.59 -16.74
C HIS A 155 13.32 -19.42 -16.64
N ALA A 156 12.83 -19.23 -15.41
CA ALA A 156 11.42 -18.99 -15.12
C ALA A 156 11.03 -17.52 -15.37
N ASN A 157 11.31 -16.99 -16.55
CA ASN A 157 11.23 -15.55 -16.84
C ASN A 157 9.82 -14.98 -16.64
N GLU A 158 8.79 -15.64 -17.18
CA GLU A 158 7.39 -15.23 -17.03
C GLU A 158 6.96 -15.18 -15.55
N LEU A 159 7.40 -16.14 -14.75
CA LEU A 159 7.13 -16.17 -13.31
C LEU A 159 7.85 -15.03 -12.59
N ARG A 160 9.08 -14.68 -13.01
CA ARG A 160 9.81 -13.53 -12.46
C ARG A 160 9.16 -12.20 -12.86
N ASP A 161 8.68 -12.07 -14.10
CA ASP A 161 7.90 -10.90 -14.53
C ASP A 161 6.62 -10.75 -13.70
N LYS A 162 5.89 -11.86 -13.49
CA LYS A 162 4.67 -11.84 -12.67
C LYS A 162 4.97 -11.51 -11.21
N ARG A 163 6.07 -12.00 -10.65
CA ARG A 163 6.51 -11.64 -9.30
C ARG A 163 6.79 -10.13 -9.20
N ASP A 164 7.53 -9.58 -10.16
CA ASP A 164 7.91 -8.17 -10.15
C ASP A 164 6.67 -7.26 -10.30
N GLU A 165 5.63 -7.67 -11.05
CA GLU A 165 4.32 -7.01 -11.10
C GLU A 165 3.62 -7.00 -9.73
N LEU A 166 3.56 -8.15 -9.05
CA LEU A 166 2.94 -8.24 -7.72
C LEU A 166 3.72 -7.47 -6.66
N GLU A 167 5.06 -7.47 -6.75
CA GLU A 167 5.94 -6.68 -5.89
C GLU A 167 5.73 -5.19 -6.12
N PHE A 168 5.54 -4.76 -7.37
CA PHE A 168 5.21 -3.37 -7.70
C PHE A 168 3.89 -2.95 -7.02
N HIS A 169 2.84 -3.75 -7.18
CA HIS A 169 1.52 -3.48 -6.57
C HIS A 169 1.58 -3.49 -5.04
N LEU A 170 2.34 -4.41 -4.45
CA LEU A 170 2.54 -4.45 -3.00
C LEU A 170 3.26 -3.19 -2.48
N ARG A 171 4.25 -2.68 -3.23
CA ARG A 171 4.99 -1.46 -2.88
C ARG A 171 4.12 -0.21 -2.96
N GLU A 172 3.20 -0.16 -3.92
CA GLU A 172 2.22 0.92 -4.04
C GLU A 172 1.32 1.02 -2.81
N LEU A 173 0.94 -0.12 -2.21
CA LEU A 173 0.07 -0.15 -1.03
C LEU A 173 0.79 0.13 0.30
N LEU A 174 2.07 -0.24 0.47
CA LEU A 174 2.76 -0.24 1.77
C LEU A 174 4.02 0.62 1.86
N GLY A 175 4.63 1.01 0.74
CA GLY A 175 5.95 1.65 0.76
C GLY A 175 7.09 0.72 1.22
N GLY A 176 6.99 -0.58 0.93
CA GLY A 176 7.98 -1.59 1.34
C GLY A 176 9.26 -1.61 0.49
N ASN A 177 10.39 -1.99 1.09
CA ASN A 177 11.61 -2.32 0.35
C ASN A 177 11.57 -3.80 -0.02
N VAL A 178 11.68 -4.14 -1.32
CA VAL A 178 11.85 -5.55 -1.75
C VAL A 178 13.33 -5.84 -1.92
N PHE A 179 13.83 -6.82 -1.18
CA PHE A 179 15.20 -7.33 -1.29
C PHE A 179 15.20 -8.62 -2.12
N LYS A 180 15.76 -8.57 -3.33
CA LYS A 180 15.96 -9.75 -4.17
C LYS A 180 17.37 -10.32 -3.92
N SER A 181 17.54 -11.06 -2.83
CA SER A 181 18.77 -11.82 -2.54
C SER A 181 18.42 -13.25 -2.19
N SER A 182 19.25 -14.22 -2.61
CA SER A 182 19.25 -15.53 -1.97
C SER A 182 19.64 -15.34 -0.49
N ILE A 183 18.98 -16.07 0.41
CA ILE A 183 19.44 -16.15 1.80
C ILE A 183 20.79 -16.85 1.76
N LYS A 184 21.88 -16.09 1.90
CA LYS A 184 23.21 -16.66 2.13
C LYS A 184 23.32 -16.98 3.61
N THR A 185 22.93 -18.20 3.98
CA THR A 185 23.20 -18.70 5.33
C THR A 185 24.68 -19.06 5.41
N HIS A 186 25.48 -18.25 6.08
CA HIS A 186 26.83 -18.63 6.50
C HIS A 186 26.72 -19.47 7.78
N SER A 187 26.30 -20.73 7.64
CA SER A 187 26.36 -21.67 8.75
C SER A 187 27.77 -22.25 8.81
N LEU A 188 28.53 -21.92 9.85
CA LEU A 188 29.81 -22.55 10.18
C LEU A 188 29.61 -23.90 10.92
N THR A 189 28.57 -24.66 10.59
CA THR A 189 28.41 -26.01 11.14
C THR A 189 29.15 -26.99 10.25
N ASP A 190 30.36 -27.32 10.70
CA ASP A 190 31.10 -28.48 10.23
C ASP A 190 30.24 -29.74 10.45
N LYS A 191 30.25 -30.66 9.49
CA LYS A 191 29.41 -31.89 9.54
C LYS A 191 29.86 -32.87 10.63
N ASP A 192 31.02 -32.62 11.23
CA ASP A 192 31.63 -33.48 12.25
C ASP A 192 31.37 -33.01 13.70
N SER A 193 30.56 -31.96 13.92
CA SER A 193 30.27 -31.45 15.27
C SER A 193 29.12 -32.14 16.01
N ALA A 194 28.76 -33.37 15.64
CA ALA A 194 27.77 -34.17 16.36
C ALA A 194 28.50 -35.16 17.28
N ASP A 195 28.65 -34.76 18.55
CA ASP A 195 29.07 -35.64 19.65
C ASP A 195 27.93 -36.63 19.96
N PHE A 196 28.12 -37.88 19.55
CA PHE A 196 27.23 -38.99 19.91
C PHE A 196 27.88 -39.79 21.04
N ASP A 197 27.85 -39.27 22.26
CA ASP A 197 28.13 -40.08 23.45
C ASP A 197 26.81 -40.67 23.98
N GLU A 198 26.53 -41.91 23.59
CA GLU A 198 25.46 -42.73 24.18
C GLU A 198 25.95 -43.36 25.48
N SER A 199 25.71 -42.71 26.62
CA SER A 199 25.62 -43.42 27.89
C SER A 199 24.70 -42.74 28.90
N TYR A 200 23.48 -43.25 29.03
CA TYR A 200 22.69 -43.15 30.25
C TYR A 200 22.54 -44.55 30.84
N ASN A 201 23.23 -44.82 31.94
CA ASN A 201 22.82 -45.85 32.90
C ASN A 201 21.91 -45.17 33.93
N LEU A 202 20.83 -45.87 34.31
CA LEU A 202 19.72 -45.44 35.19
C LEU A 202 20.12 -44.52 36.34
#